data_AF-A0A1G3XDZ8-F1
#
_entry.id   AF-A0A1G3XDZ8-F1
#
_cell.length_a   1.000
_cell.length_b   1.000
_cell.length_c   1.000
_cell.angle_alpha   90.00
_cell.angle_beta   90.00
_cell.angle_gamma   90.00
#
_symmetry.space_group_name_H-M   'P 1'
#
loop_
_entity.id
_entity.type
_entity.pdbx_description
1 polymer ?
#
loop_
_entity_poly.entity_id
_entity_poly.type
_entity_poly.pdbx_seq_one_letter_code
_entity_poly.pdbx_strand_id
1 'polypeptide(L)'
;MKKILVLMGILLCMPFFIVDATPPSSIDGVTIWIQDVGCMGETPTLANYVDLLVVKEEVEDRILTSRNIIYQDMFGHIEEIDYLNETENDWISYLAYVEGATLQYESACSMTFMVEPDHYQEYMSFKLVYFDDEGNTLFISDEIDNVIAYENEARYGEIQFTPSNDYHIENTYHISGGWGWIFALILGLYIGRALLWIFSGIAGIALLYAIIYVAVVQIKRHKNRNNS
;
A
#
# COMPACT_ATOMS: atom_id res chain seq x y z
N MET A 1 -0.76 -41.54 8.50
CA MET A 1 -1.04 -40.84 9.78
C MET A 1 -0.10 -39.67 10.05
N LYS A 2 1.24 -39.84 10.04
CA LYS A 2 2.19 -38.71 10.26
C LYS A 2 1.96 -37.48 9.35
N LYS A 3 1.67 -37.69 8.06
CA LYS A 3 1.41 -36.60 7.10
C LYS A 3 0.12 -35.79 7.38
N ILE A 4 -0.89 -36.42 8.00
CA ILE A 4 -2.17 -35.77 8.35
C ILE A 4 -2.01 -34.93 9.62
N LEU A 5 -1.23 -35.41 10.59
CA LEU A 5 -0.88 -34.67 11.80
C LEU A 5 -0.04 -33.42 11.51
N VAL A 6 0.90 -33.51 10.56
CA VAL A 6 1.67 -32.33 10.09
C VAL A 6 0.74 -31.33 9.40
N LEU A 7 -0.23 -31.79 8.61
CA LEU A 7 -1.20 -30.92 7.92
C LEU A 7 -2.17 -30.25 8.88
N MET A 8 -2.67 -30.96 9.90
CA MET A 8 -3.47 -30.36 10.97
C MET A 8 -2.65 -29.37 11.80
N GLY A 9 -1.36 -29.65 12.04
CA GLY A 9 -0.44 -28.71 12.69
C GLY A 9 -0.30 -27.41 11.90
N ILE A 10 -0.11 -27.49 10.58
CA ILE A 10 -0.04 -26.33 9.69
C ILE A 10 -1.37 -25.56 9.69
N LEU A 11 -2.51 -26.25 9.58
CA LEU A 11 -3.86 -25.65 9.60
C LEU A 11 -4.21 -24.99 10.94
N LEU A 12 -3.78 -25.56 12.07
CA LEU A 12 -3.97 -24.99 13.41
C LEU A 12 -3.01 -23.82 13.69
N CYS A 13 -1.87 -23.76 13.00
CA CYS A 13 -0.95 -22.63 13.06
C CYS A 13 -1.31 -21.48 12.09
N MET A 14 -2.13 -21.73 11.05
CA MET A 14 -2.58 -20.68 10.13
C MET A 14 -3.33 -19.50 10.78
N PRO A 15 -4.24 -19.65 11.78
CA PRO A 15 -4.85 -18.50 12.44
C PRO A 15 -3.89 -17.71 13.34
N PHE A 16 -2.67 -18.23 13.61
CA PHE A 16 -1.62 -17.50 14.32
C PHE A 16 -0.64 -16.81 13.38
N PHE A 17 -0.64 -17.17 12.09
CA PHE A 17 -0.21 -16.24 11.05
C PHE A 17 -1.38 -15.30 10.78
N ILE A 18 -1.66 -14.44 11.76
CA ILE A 18 -2.01 -13.07 11.42
C ILE A 18 -0.78 -12.57 10.66
N VAL A 19 -0.72 -12.88 9.36
CA VAL A 19 -0.09 -11.94 8.46
C VAL A 19 -0.97 -10.72 8.66
N ASP A 20 -0.52 -9.80 9.50
CA ASP A 20 -0.90 -8.40 9.34
C ASP A 20 -0.36 -8.04 7.96
N ALA A 21 -1.14 -8.46 6.95
CA ALA A 21 -1.23 -7.83 5.66
C ALA A 21 -2.39 -6.84 5.76
N THR A 22 -2.51 -6.12 6.87
CA THR A 22 -2.47 -4.67 6.75
C THR A 22 -1.10 -4.36 6.16
N PRO A 23 -0.97 -4.17 4.82
CA PRO A 23 0.01 -3.18 4.41
C PRO A 23 -0.24 -1.97 5.32
N PRO A 24 0.81 -1.25 5.80
CA PRO A 24 0.57 0.07 6.38
C PRO A 24 -0.43 0.72 5.41
N SER A 25 -1.55 1.25 5.92
CA SER A 25 -2.60 1.84 5.10
C SER A 25 -1.92 2.88 4.23
N SER A 26 -1.47 2.46 3.04
CA SER A 26 -0.44 3.17 2.32
C SER A 26 -1.24 4.16 1.55
N ILE A 27 -1.33 5.34 2.14
CA ILE A 27 -1.77 6.50 1.42
C ILE A 27 -0.79 6.60 0.26
N ASP A 28 -1.30 6.42 -0.95
CA ASP A 28 -0.48 6.62 -2.15
C ASP A 28 0.03 8.07 -2.11
N GLY A 29 1.30 8.28 -2.42
CA GLY A 29 1.89 9.62 -2.28
C GLY A 29 3.38 9.65 -1.97
N VAL A 30 3.86 10.86 -1.68
CA VAL A 30 5.23 11.11 -1.22
C VAL A 30 5.18 11.49 0.26
N THR A 31 5.56 10.56 1.14
CA THR A 31 5.68 10.81 2.57
C THR A 31 7.06 11.37 2.90
N ILE A 32 7.10 12.57 3.47
CA ILE A 32 8.33 13.19 3.97
C ILE A 32 8.37 13.02 5.48
N TRP A 33 9.43 12.40 5.98
CA TRP A 33 9.75 12.24 7.40
C TRP A 33 10.86 13.20 7.79
N ILE A 34 10.56 14.12 8.69
CA ILE A 34 11.50 15.13 9.14
C ILE A 34 12.18 14.62 10.41
N GLN A 35 13.47 14.28 10.29
CA GLN A 35 14.31 13.81 11.38
C GLN A 35 14.90 14.99 12.15
N ASP A 36 14.06 15.67 12.93
CA ASP A 36 14.51 16.69 13.88
C ASP A 36 14.33 16.21 15.33
N VAL A 37 15.24 16.62 16.21
CA VAL A 37 15.28 16.24 17.63
C VAL A 37 14.06 16.83 18.39
N GLY A 38 13.46 17.91 17.89
CA GLY A 38 12.25 18.54 18.44
C GLY A 38 10.93 17.81 18.15
N CYS A 39 10.99 16.72 17.39
CA CYS A 39 9.84 16.06 16.83
C CYS A 39 9.25 14.97 17.76
N MET A 40 10.03 14.54 18.76
CA MET A 40 9.55 13.65 19.83
C MET A 40 9.07 14.45 21.05
N GLY A 41 7.82 14.90 21.03
CA GLY A 41 7.09 15.31 22.24
C GLY A 41 6.75 16.80 22.40
N GLU A 42 7.12 17.66 21.46
CA GLU A 42 6.62 19.05 21.38
C GLU A 42 5.95 19.31 20.03
N THR A 43 5.06 20.30 19.96
CA THR A 43 4.41 20.73 18.71
C THR A 43 5.47 21.26 17.75
N PRO A 44 5.74 20.59 16.62
CA PRO A 44 6.82 21.00 15.74
C PRO A 44 6.37 22.17 14.89
N THR A 45 7.12 23.26 14.99
CA THR A 45 7.00 24.43 14.11
C THR A 45 7.79 24.21 12.82
N LEU A 46 8.96 23.55 12.90
CA LEU A 46 9.87 23.33 11.77
C LEU A 46 9.36 22.32 10.73
N ALA A 47 8.47 21.40 11.15
CA ALA A 47 7.96 20.38 10.25
C ALA A 47 7.08 20.97 9.14
N ASN A 48 6.55 22.18 9.30
CA ASN A 48 5.50 22.70 8.41
C ASN A 48 6.04 23.44 7.18
N TYR A 49 7.31 23.83 7.13
CA TYR A 49 7.86 24.68 6.07
C TYR A 49 8.52 23.88 4.94
N VAL A 50 7.78 22.88 4.46
CA VAL A 50 8.20 22.00 3.38
C VAL A 50 7.20 22.06 2.23
N ASP A 51 7.72 22.06 1.01
CA ASP A 51 6.94 21.93 -0.22
C ASP A 51 7.67 21.01 -1.22
N LEU A 52 6.95 20.58 -2.24
CA LEU A 52 7.49 19.86 -3.38
C LEU A 52 7.48 20.76 -4.62
N LEU A 53 8.57 20.75 -5.38
CA LEU A 53 8.56 21.23 -6.75
C LEU A 53 8.33 20.06 -7.69
N VAL A 54 7.43 20.24 -8.63
CA VAL A 54 7.13 19.29 -9.70
C VAL A 54 7.48 19.89 -11.05
N VAL A 55 7.67 19.05 -12.06
CA VAL A 55 7.97 19.52 -13.41
C VAL A 55 6.72 20.19 -13.99
N LYS A 56 6.88 21.42 -14.46
CA LYS A 56 5.78 22.27 -14.93
C LYS A 56 5.03 21.67 -16.12
N GLU A 57 5.73 20.97 -17.01
CA GLU A 57 5.16 20.29 -18.19
C GLU A 57 4.18 19.17 -17.79
N GLU A 58 4.40 18.52 -16.64
CA GLU A 58 3.54 17.41 -16.15
C GLU A 58 2.18 17.90 -15.61
N VAL A 59 2.05 19.19 -15.36
CA VAL A 59 0.88 19.81 -14.74
C VAL A 59 0.35 21.01 -15.52
N GLU A 60 0.79 21.24 -16.76
CA GLU A 60 0.53 22.46 -17.52
C GLU A 60 -0.96 22.83 -17.59
N ASP A 61 -1.84 21.83 -17.68
CA ASP A 61 -3.30 21.97 -17.76
C ASP A 61 -3.98 22.25 -16.41
N ARG A 62 -3.24 22.14 -15.30
CA ARG A 62 -3.71 22.27 -13.92
C ARG A 62 -2.99 23.39 -13.14
N ILE A 63 -2.26 24.27 -13.82
CA ILE A 63 -1.58 25.39 -13.16
C ILE A 63 -2.58 26.49 -12.80
N LEU A 64 -2.70 26.78 -11.51
CA LEU A 64 -3.50 27.87 -10.98
C LEU A 64 -2.80 29.21 -11.22
N THR A 65 -3.59 30.23 -11.53
CA THR A 65 -3.10 31.62 -11.70
C THR A 65 -2.91 32.35 -10.37
N SER A 66 -3.41 31.79 -9.28
CA SER A 66 -3.29 32.28 -7.91
C SER A 66 -2.89 31.15 -6.98
N ARG A 67 -2.27 31.47 -5.83
CA ARG A 67 -1.88 30.45 -4.84
C ARG A 67 -3.08 29.58 -4.43
N ASN A 68 -2.90 28.26 -4.37
CA ASN A 68 -3.88 27.30 -3.91
C ASN A 68 -4.30 27.61 -2.46
N ILE A 69 -5.55 27.29 -2.10
CA ILE A 69 -6.09 27.52 -0.76
C ILE A 69 -5.30 26.78 0.32
N ILE A 70 -4.85 25.55 0.05
CA ILE A 70 -4.07 24.77 1.02
C ILE A 70 -2.75 25.50 1.35
N TYR A 71 -2.08 26.01 0.32
CA TYR A 71 -0.86 26.79 0.49
C TYR A 71 -1.10 28.08 1.27
N GLN A 72 -2.20 28.78 0.98
CA GLN A 72 -2.56 30.01 1.70
C GLN A 72 -2.91 29.74 3.16
N ASP A 73 -3.61 28.64 3.45
CA ASP A 73 -3.97 28.26 4.82
C ASP A 73 -2.73 27.92 5.64
N MET A 74 -1.71 27.33 5.02
CA MET A 74 -0.44 26.96 5.68
C MET A 74 0.53 28.14 5.79
N PHE A 75 0.76 28.85 4.69
CA PHE A 75 1.86 29.80 4.55
C PHE A 75 1.41 31.23 4.24
N GLY A 76 0.10 31.50 4.20
CA GLY A 76 -0.43 32.82 3.86
C GLY A 76 -0.09 33.93 4.86
N HIS A 77 0.48 33.58 6.03
CA HIS A 77 1.01 34.52 7.00
C HIS A 77 2.43 35.00 6.66
N ILE A 78 3.15 34.29 5.78
CA ILE A 78 4.48 34.67 5.30
C ILE A 78 4.30 35.58 4.09
N GLU A 79 4.80 36.82 4.17
CA GLU A 79 4.57 37.85 3.14
C GLU A 79 5.21 37.46 1.80
N GLU A 80 6.46 36.99 1.84
CA GLU A 80 7.26 36.62 0.68
C GLU A 80 8.03 35.34 0.99
N ILE A 81 8.10 34.42 0.02
CA ILE A 81 8.81 33.15 0.15
C ILE A 81 9.73 33.02 -1.06
N ASP A 82 11.03 32.96 -0.80
CA ASP A 82 12.07 33.16 -1.82
C ASP A 82 11.95 32.18 -2.99
N TYR A 83 11.79 30.88 -2.72
CA TYR A 83 11.78 29.87 -3.79
C TYR A 83 10.63 30.07 -4.77
N LEU A 84 9.52 30.70 -4.38
CA LEU A 84 8.41 31.00 -5.29
C LEU A 84 8.78 32.05 -6.35
N ASN A 85 9.78 32.88 -6.05
CA ASN A 85 10.32 33.88 -6.96
C ASN A 85 11.54 33.36 -7.73
N GLU A 86 12.19 32.31 -7.21
CA GLU A 86 13.42 31.71 -7.76
C GLU A 86 13.19 30.41 -8.53
N THR A 87 11.95 29.91 -8.63
CA THR A 87 11.66 28.68 -9.37
C THR A 87 12.20 28.77 -10.79
N GLU A 88 13.10 27.83 -11.12
CA GLU A 88 13.58 27.61 -12.47
C GLU A 88 12.40 27.49 -13.45
N ASN A 89 12.58 27.90 -14.70
CA ASN A 89 11.48 27.97 -15.69
C ASN A 89 10.65 26.67 -15.84
N ASP A 90 11.24 25.53 -15.49
CA ASP A 90 10.69 24.19 -15.70
C ASP A 90 10.10 23.57 -14.43
N TRP A 91 10.26 24.20 -13.25
CA TRP A 91 9.77 23.68 -11.96
C TRP A 91 8.70 24.59 -11.38
N ILE A 92 7.71 24.00 -10.72
CA ILE A 92 6.62 24.74 -10.08
C ILE A 92 6.27 24.14 -8.72
N SER A 93 5.93 25.00 -7.77
CA SER A 93 5.42 24.58 -6.46
C SER A 93 4.14 23.77 -6.60
N TYR A 94 4.18 22.53 -6.10
CA TYR A 94 3.06 21.62 -6.06
C TYR A 94 1.93 22.20 -5.20
N LEU A 95 2.22 22.54 -3.93
CA LEU A 95 1.18 23.06 -3.06
C LEU A 95 0.70 24.45 -3.49
N ALA A 96 1.58 25.34 -3.98
CA ALA A 96 1.17 26.71 -4.28
C ALA A 96 0.37 26.81 -5.58
N TYR A 97 0.71 26.05 -6.63
CA TYR A 97 0.16 26.33 -7.96
C TYR A 97 -0.48 25.15 -8.67
N VAL A 98 -0.41 23.93 -8.16
CA VAL A 98 -1.09 22.79 -8.81
C VAL A 98 -2.55 22.69 -8.33
N GLU A 99 -3.48 22.67 -9.26
CA GLU A 99 -4.90 22.40 -9.01
C GLU A 99 -5.07 20.95 -8.53
N GLY A 100 -5.82 20.75 -7.45
CA GLY A 100 -5.99 19.42 -6.85
C GLY A 100 -4.78 18.95 -6.03
N ALA A 101 -3.82 19.84 -5.74
CA ALA A 101 -2.74 19.51 -4.81
C ALA A 101 -3.31 19.03 -3.47
N THR A 102 -2.76 17.95 -2.91
CA THR A 102 -3.20 17.37 -1.64
C THR A 102 -2.04 17.16 -0.69
N LEU A 103 -2.31 17.40 0.59
CA LEU A 103 -1.39 17.20 1.70
C LEU A 103 -2.15 16.59 2.88
N GLN A 104 -1.59 15.56 3.48
CA GLN A 104 -2.08 14.97 4.71
C GLN A 104 -0.97 14.94 5.77
N TYR A 105 -1.28 15.40 6.98
CA TYR A 105 -0.40 15.23 8.12
C TYR A 105 -0.64 13.86 8.76
N GLU A 106 0.37 12.99 8.70
CA GLU A 106 0.32 11.67 9.37
C GLU A 106 0.73 11.79 10.84
N SER A 107 1.68 12.68 11.11
CA SER A 107 2.13 13.01 12.45
C SER A 107 2.74 14.40 12.48
N ALA A 108 3.18 14.79 13.67
CA ALA A 108 3.99 15.98 13.89
C ALA A 108 5.26 16.02 12.99
N CYS A 109 5.77 14.86 12.57
CA CYS A 109 7.06 14.72 11.90
C CYS A 109 6.96 14.13 10.51
N SER A 110 5.73 13.89 10.04
CA SER A 110 5.52 13.20 8.79
C SER A 110 4.27 13.73 8.11
N MET A 111 4.43 14.06 6.83
CA MET A 111 3.35 14.50 5.97
C MET A 111 3.43 13.79 4.63
N THR A 112 2.28 13.54 4.02
CA THR A 112 2.16 12.85 2.75
C THR A 112 1.56 13.81 1.73
N PHE A 113 2.28 14.01 0.64
CA PHE A 113 1.83 14.77 -0.53
C PHE A 113 1.21 13.82 -1.55
N MET A 114 0.37 14.35 -2.46
CA MET A 114 -0.20 13.58 -3.59
C MET A 114 -1.03 12.37 -3.13
N VAL A 115 -1.86 12.58 -2.10
CA VAL A 115 -2.67 11.59 -1.38
C VAL A 115 -3.80 11.00 -2.23
N GLU A 116 -4.16 11.66 -3.33
CA GLU A 116 -5.21 11.18 -4.22
C GLU A 116 -4.74 9.97 -5.05
N PRO A 117 -5.63 9.00 -5.32
CA PRO A 117 -5.31 7.86 -6.18
C PRO A 117 -4.74 8.32 -7.51
N ASP A 118 -3.67 7.67 -7.96
CA ASP A 118 -2.97 7.91 -9.22
C ASP A 118 -2.26 9.27 -9.37
N HIS A 119 -2.52 10.27 -8.53
CA HIS A 119 -1.82 11.58 -8.60
C HIS A 119 -0.30 11.41 -8.50
N TYR A 120 0.18 10.59 -7.57
CA TYR A 120 1.59 10.30 -7.43
C TYR A 120 2.23 9.65 -8.68
N GLN A 121 1.45 8.93 -9.49
CA GLN A 121 1.95 8.26 -10.70
C GLN A 121 2.11 9.22 -11.89
N GLU A 122 1.54 10.42 -11.80
CA GLU A 122 1.60 11.43 -12.87
C GLU A 122 2.95 12.17 -12.92
N TYR A 123 3.71 12.15 -11.82
CA TYR A 123 4.97 12.87 -11.68
C TYR A 123 6.16 11.94 -11.93
N MET A 124 7.04 12.28 -12.87
CA MET A 124 8.26 11.51 -13.13
C MET A 124 9.35 11.82 -12.12
N SER A 125 9.38 13.05 -11.60
CA SER A 125 10.34 13.47 -10.58
C SER A 125 9.84 14.69 -9.80
N PHE A 126 10.47 14.93 -8.65
CA PHE A 126 10.18 16.06 -7.78
C PHE A 126 11.45 16.56 -7.09
N LYS A 127 11.42 17.80 -6.60
CA LYS A 127 12.45 18.35 -5.70
C LYS A 127 11.81 18.70 -4.36
N LEU A 128 12.53 18.45 -3.27
CA LEU A 128 12.14 18.87 -1.93
C LEU A 128 12.61 20.31 -1.69
N VAL A 129 11.73 21.16 -1.19
CA VAL A 129 12.09 22.52 -0.75
C VAL A 129 11.84 22.64 0.75
N TYR A 130 12.81 23.26 1.42
CA TYR A 130 12.73 23.61 2.83
C TYR A 130 13.07 25.09 3.02
N PHE A 131 12.23 25.79 3.79
CA PHE A 131 12.34 27.21 4.05
C PHE A 131 12.06 27.51 5.53
N ASP A 132 12.35 28.72 5.99
CA ASP A 132 12.07 29.14 7.37
C ASP A 132 10.74 29.92 7.49
N ASP A 133 10.40 30.32 8.72
CA ASP A 133 9.18 31.06 9.05
C ASP A 133 9.19 32.53 8.57
N GLU A 134 10.34 33.01 8.10
CA GLU A 134 10.52 34.31 7.47
C GLU A 134 10.37 34.23 5.94
N GLY A 135 10.35 33.01 5.38
CA GLY A 135 10.24 32.75 3.94
C GLY A 135 11.57 32.58 3.23
N ASN A 136 12.70 32.58 3.95
CA ASN A 136 14.00 32.38 3.35
C ASN A 136 14.15 30.91 2.94
N THR A 137 14.61 30.68 1.71
CA THR A 137 14.85 29.31 1.24
C THR A 137 16.14 28.77 1.81
N LEU A 138 16.04 27.69 2.59
CA LEU A 138 17.17 27.09 3.27
C LEU A 138 17.80 25.96 2.45
N PHE A 139 16.96 25.21 1.73
CA PHE A 139 17.41 24.06 0.96
C PHE A 139 16.46 23.73 -0.18
N ILE A 140 17.03 23.41 -1.34
CA ILE A 140 16.34 22.78 -2.47
C ILE A 140 17.15 21.53 -2.82
N SER A 141 16.50 20.38 -2.88
CA SER A 141 17.18 19.13 -3.23
C SER A 141 17.57 19.09 -4.70
N ASP A 142 18.53 18.22 -5.00
CA ASP A 142 18.65 17.67 -6.35
C ASP A 142 17.34 16.97 -6.76
N GLU A 143 17.19 16.71 -8.06
CA GLU A 143 16.04 15.98 -8.59
C GLU A 143 15.92 14.58 -7.99
N ILE A 144 14.72 14.25 -7.51
CA ILE A 144 14.39 12.97 -6.94
C ILE A 144 13.52 12.23 -7.96
N ASP A 145 14.11 11.25 -8.64
CA ASP A 145 13.43 10.41 -9.62
C ASP A 145 12.30 9.63 -8.96
N ASN A 146 11.08 9.78 -9.46
CA ASN A 146 9.95 9.00 -9.03
C ASN A 146 9.97 7.58 -9.62
N VAL A 147 9.65 6.57 -8.81
CA VAL A 147 9.58 5.18 -9.28
C VAL A 147 8.14 4.84 -9.67
N ILE A 148 7.85 4.95 -10.98
CA ILE A 148 6.52 4.72 -11.54
C ILE A 148 6.12 3.25 -11.55
N ALA A 149 4.83 3.01 -11.31
CA ALA A 149 4.25 1.70 -11.07
C ALA A 149 3.53 1.03 -12.20
N TYR A 150 3.40 -0.28 -12.08
CA TYR A 150 2.32 -0.99 -12.75
C TYR A 150 1.03 -0.89 -11.92
N GLU A 151 -0.12 -0.82 -12.60
CA GLU A 151 -1.48 -0.53 -12.07
C GLU A 151 -1.97 -1.34 -10.84
N ASN A 152 -1.25 -2.37 -10.37
CA ASN A 152 -1.70 -3.28 -9.31
C ASN A 152 -0.87 -3.20 -8.02
N GLU A 153 -0.12 -2.12 -7.82
CA GLU A 153 0.81 -1.96 -6.70
C GLU A 153 0.52 -0.65 -5.96
N ALA A 154 0.24 -0.72 -4.66
CA ALA A 154 0.15 0.48 -3.80
C ALA A 154 1.56 0.99 -3.53
N ARG A 155 1.75 2.32 -3.60
CA ARG A 155 3.08 2.92 -3.59
C ARG A 155 3.13 4.22 -2.83
N TYR A 156 4.14 4.31 -1.98
CA TYR A 156 4.56 5.57 -1.42
C TYR A 156 6.09 5.71 -1.52
N GLY A 157 6.53 6.93 -1.82
CA GLY A 157 7.93 7.34 -1.68
C GLY A 157 8.14 7.86 -0.26
N GLU A 158 9.14 7.34 0.44
CA GLU A 158 9.52 7.83 1.77
C GLU A 158 10.79 8.67 1.66
N ILE A 159 10.69 9.97 1.93
CA ILE A 159 11.83 10.87 2.00
C ILE A 159 12.16 11.14 3.47
N GLN A 160 13.28 10.63 3.94
CA GLN A 160 13.82 11.02 5.24
C GLN A 160 14.68 12.26 5.06
N PHE A 161 14.27 13.37 5.68
CA PHE A 161 14.93 14.66 5.61
C PHE A 161 15.45 15.07 6.98
N THR A 162 16.75 15.35 7.08
CA THR A 162 17.38 15.81 8.32
C THR A 162 17.79 17.28 8.17
N PRO A 163 17.04 18.24 8.75
CA PRO A 163 17.42 19.64 8.78
C PRO A 163 18.59 19.83 9.77
N SER A 164 19.80 19.51 9.30
CA SER A 164 21.06 19.70 10.02
C SER A 164 22.07 20.37 9.09
N ASN A 165 23.28 20.64 9.57
CA ASN A 165 24.30 21.41 8.84
C ASN A 165 24.59 20.91 7.41
N ASP A 166 24.26 19.66 7.09
CA ASP A 166 24.56 19.04 5.79
C ASP A 166 23.31 18.54 5.01
N TYR A 167 22.08 18.93 5.40
CA TYR A 167 20.79 18.57 4.75
C TYR A 167 20.80 17.25 3.96
N HIS A 168 20.41 16.15 4.62
CA HIS A 168 20.47 14.81 4.01
C HIS A 168 19.09 14.31 3.60
N ILE A 169 19.00 13.69 2.41
CA ILE A 169 17.80 13.05 1.88
C ILE A 169 18.07 11.57 1.66
N GLU A 170 17.26 10.71 2.28
CA GLU A 170 17.18 9.29 1.94
C GLU A 170 15.81 8.99 1.36
N ASN A 171 15.79 8.43 0.16
CA ASN A 171 14.56 8.05 -0.51
C ASN A 171 14.39 6.53 -0.54
N THR A 172 13.30 6.04 0.04
CA THR A 172 12.95 4.63 0.03
C THR A 172 11.61 4.43 -0.67
N TYR A 173 11.60 3.54 -1.66
CA TYR A 173 10.40 3.17 -2.40
C TYR A 173 9.85 1.83 -1.91
N HIS A 174 8.57 1.82 -1.56
CA HIS A 174 7.87 0.61 -1.18
C HIS A 174 6.93 0.16 -2.29
N ILE A 175 7.17 -1.06 -2.81
CA ILE A 175 6.26 -1.73 -3.74
C ILE A 175 5.51 -2.81 -2.99
N SER A 176 4.22 -2.57 -2.72
CA SER A 176 3.33 -3.58 -2.13
C SER A 176 2.55 -4.30 -3.22
N GLY A 177 3.08 -5.44 -3.67
CA GLY A 177 2.38 -6.36 -4.55
C GLY A 177 1.53 -7.37 -3.76
N GLY A 178 0.22 -7.38 -3.99
CA GLY A 178 -0.71 -8.30 -3.32
C GLY A 178 -0.54 -9.75 -3.79
N TRP A 179 0.28 -10.55 -3.11
CA TRP A 179 0.38 -12.01 -3.33
C TRP A 179 -0.90 -12.79 -2.94
N GLY A 180 -1.93 -12.10 -2.43
CA GLY A 180 -3.17 -12.69 -1.92
C GLY A 180 -3.90 -13.59 -2.92
N TRP A 181 -3.84 -13.27 -4.22
CA TRP A 181 -4.47 -14.10 -5.25
C TRP A 181 -3.78 -15.47 -5.42
N ILE A 182 -2.47 -15.56 -5.19
CA ILE A 182 -1.74 -16.84 -5.22
C ILE A 182 -2.18 -17.71 -4.04
N PHE A 183 -2.31 -17.12 -2.85
CA PHE A 183 -2.82 -17.83 -1.68
C PHE A 183 -4.26 -18.31 -1.86
N ALA A 184 -5.14 -17.48 -2.44
CA ALA A 184 -6.51 -17.86 -2.75
C ALA A 184 -6.58 -19.03 -3.76
N LEU A 185 -5.73 -18.99 -4.80
CA LEU A 185 -5.64 -20.05 -5.80
C LEU A 185 -5.14 -21.36 -5.20
N ILE A 186 -4.10 -21.32 -4.38
CA ILE A 186 -3.58 -22.49 -3.65
C ILE A 186 -4.68 -23.06 -2.74
N LEU A 187 -5.34 -22.22 -1.95
CA LEU A 187 -6.41 -22.65 -1.05
C LEU A 187 -7.58 -23.29 -1.81
N GLY A 188 -7.99 -22.69 -2.94
CA GLY A 188 -9.04 -23.22 -3.81
C GLY A 188 -8.70 -24.61 -4.37
N LEU A 189 -7.46 -24.82 -4.82
CA LEU A 189 -7.00 -26.14 -5.29
C LEU A 189 -7.00 -27.19 -4.17
N TYR A 190 -6.62 -26.82 -2.95
CA TYR A 190 -6.65 -27.72 -1.80
C TYR A 190 -8.07 -28.11 -1.38
N ILE A 191 -8.99 -27.15 -1.32
CA ILE A 191 -10.40 -27.38 -1.01
C ILE A 191 -11.04 -28.27 -2.09
N GLY A 192 -10.82 -27.94 -3.37
CA GLY A 192 -11.33 -28.73 -4.49
C GLY A 192 -10.85 -30.19 -4.44
N ARG A 193 -9.56 -30.40 -4.12
CA ARG A 193 -9.00 -31.74 -3.92
C ARG A 193 -9.66 -32.45 -2.75
N ALA A 194 -9.83 -31.80 -1.59
CA ALA A 194 -10.46 -32.41 -0.42
C ALA A 194 -11.91 -32.83 -0.69
N LEU A 195 -12.69 -32.00 -1.39
CA LEU A 195 -14.06 -32.32 -1.79
C LEU A 195 -14.11 -33.55 -2.70
N LEU A 196 -13.20 -33.68 -3.67
CA LEU A 196 -13.10 -34.86 -4.53
C LEU A 196 -12.85 -36.16 -3.72
N TRP A 197 -12.00 -36.11 -2.69
CA TRP A 197 -11.79 -37.26 -1.79
C TRP A 197 -13.03 -37.61 -0.98
N ILE A 198 -13.79 -36.61 -0.51
CA ILE A 198 -15.03 -36.84 0.23
C ILE A 198 -16.10 -37.45 -0.68
N PHE A 199 -16.32 -36.89 -1.88
CA PHE A 199 -17.31 -37.41 -2.81
C PHE A 199 -16.98 -38.82 -3.31
N SER A 200 -15.70 -39.10 -3.62
CA SER A 200 -15.27 -40.45 -3.99
C SER A 200 -15.41 -41.45 -2.84
N GLY A 201 -15.15 -41.04 -1.59
CA GLY A 201 -15.40 -41.86 -0.40
C GLY A 201 -16.88 -42.20 -0.22
N ILE A 202 -17.77 -41.20 -0.32
CA ILE A 202 -19.23 -41.40 -0.23
C ILE A 202 -19.71 -42.34 -1.35
N ALA A 203 -19.26 -42.13 -2.58
CA ALA A 203 -19.59 -42.99 -3.72
C ALA A 203 -19.13 -44.44 -3.50
N GLY A 204 -17.93 -44.64 -2.95
CA GLY A 204 -17.41 -45.96 -2.62
C GLY A 204 -18.23 -46.69 -1.54
N ILE A 205 -18.65 -45.97 -0.48
CA ILE A 205 -19.51 -46.52 0.57
C ILE A 205 -20.89 -46.90 0.01
N ALA A 206 -21.48 -46.04 -0.83
CA ALA A 206 -22.77 -46.30 -1.47
C ALA A 206 -22.70 -47.54 -2.38
N LEU A 207 -21.62 -47.69 -3.15
CA LEU A 207 -21.38 -48.87 -3.99
C LEU A 207 -21.27 -50.16 -3.15
N LEU A 208 -20.49 -50.12 -2.06
CA LEU A 208 -20.37 -51.26 -1.14
C LEU A 208 -21.72 -51.66 -0.53
N TYR A 209 -22.51 -50.69 -0.09
CA TYR A 209 -23.85 -50.93 0.44
C TYR A 209 -24.75 -51.60 -0.60
N ALA A 210 -24.73 -51.13 -1.85
CA ALA A 210 -25.51 -51.72 -2.94
C ALA A 210 -25.09 -53.17 -3.22
N ILE A 211 -23.78 -53.47 -3.23
CA ILE A 211 -23.27 -54.84 -3.43
C ILE A 211 -23.72 -55.77 -2.30
N ILE A 212 -23.55 -55.35 -1.04
CA ILE A 212 -23.96 -56.13 0.14
C ILE A 212 -25.47 -56.38 0.10
N TYR A 213 -26.26 -55.36 -0.20
CA TYR A 213 -27.72 -55.48 -0.31
C TYR A 213 -28.12 -56.53 -1.35
N VAL A 214 -27.55 -56.46 -2.55
CA VAL A 214 -27.79 -57.45 -3.62
C VAL A 214 -27.40 -58.86 -3.16
N ALA A 215 -26.23 -59.02 -2.53
CA ALA A 215 -25.77 -60.32 -2.03
C ALA A 215 -26.72 -60.91 -0.98
N VAL A 216 -27.17 -60.10 -0.01
CA VAL A 216 -28.13 -60.53 1.02
C VAL A 216 -29.46 -60.95 0.41
N VAL A 217 -29.97 -60.21 -0.58
CA VAL A 217 -31.21 -60.57 -1.28
C VAL A 217 -31.07 -61.89 -2.03
N GLN A 218 -29.95 -62.12 -2.72
CA GLN A 218 -29.68 -63.38 -3.43
C GLN A 218 -29.58 -64.57 -2.46
N ILE A 219 -28.88 -64.41 -1.33
CA ILE A 219 -28.78 -65.45 -0.29
C ILE A 219 -30.17 -65.80 0.27
N LYS A 220 -31.00 -64.78 0.58
CA LYS A 220 -32.38 -65.01 1.06
C LYS A 220 -33.23 -65.77 0.03
N ARG A 221 -33.14 -65.42 -1.25
CA ARG A 221 -33.86 -66.12 -2.34
C ARG A 221 -33.42 -67.57 -2.47
N HIS A 222 -32.13 -67.85 -2.38
CA HIS A 222 -31.60 -69.21 -2.44
C HIS A 222 -32.04 -70.06 -1.25
N LYS A 223 -32.01 -69.50 -0.03
CA LYS A 223 -32.48 -70.20 1.18
C LYS A 223 -33.98 -70.57 1.11
N ASN A 224 -34.81 -69.67 0.59
CA ASN A 224 -36.25 -69.94 0.43
C ASN A 224 -36.54 -70.99 -0.65
N ARG A 225 -35.69 -71.14 -1.68
CA ARG A 225 -35.83 -72.21 -2.69
C ARG A 225 -35.44 -73.59 -2.16
N ASN A 226 -34.52 -73.68 -1.22
CA ASN A 226 -34.08 -74.97 -0.66
C ASN A 226 -34.95 -75.49 0.49
N ASN A 227 -35.87 -74.66 1.01
CA ASN A 227 -36.81 -75.01 2.08
C ASN A 227 -38.25 -75.27 1.57
N SER A 228 -38.45 -75.26 0.25
CA SER A 228 -39.69 -75.62 -0.44
C SER A 228 -39.51 -76.94 -1.18
#